data_AF-A0A5B7F9Q2-F1
#
_entry.id   AF-A0A5B7F9Q2-F1
#
_cell.length_a   1.000
_cell.length_b   1.000
_cell.length_c   1.000
_cell.angle_alpha   90.00
_cell.angle_beta   90.00
_cell.angle_gamma   90.00
#
_symmetry.space_group_name_H-M   'P 1'
#
loop_
_entity.id
_entity.type
_entity.pdbx_description
1 polymer ?
#
loop_
_entity_poly.entity_id
_entity_poly.type
_entity_poly.pdbx_seq_one_letter_code
_entity_poly.pdbx_strand_id
1 'polypeptide(L)'
;MKLGVLRRLRQFFSPIQLLTLYKGLLRLCMEYSSHVWGDSTHAVLLDRVESKVFRLINSPPPTDCLQPLSQRRNIASFSIFYRYFHANCYTELANCKPPLLLRPCCTRLSFSFHPYSVQLPNARVNQYFQSFITFAGKLWNSLPASVFPSS
;
A
#
# COMPACT_ATOMS: atom_id res chain seq x y z
N MET A 1 -9.28 -22.37 1.99
CA MET A 1 -10.35 -22.85 1.08
C MET A 1 -10.32 -22.22 -0.31
N LYS A 2 -10.33 -20.89 -0.47
CA LYS A 2 -10.53 -20.21 -1.77
C LYS A 2 -9.53 -20.56 -2.89
N LEU A 3 -8.25 -20.75 -2.58
CA LEU A 3 -7.22 -21.13 -3.57
C LEU A 3 -7.40 -22.57 -4.09
N GLY A 4 -7.92 -23.46 -3.25
CA GLY A 4 -8.27 -24.83 -3.64
C GLY A 4 -9.43 -24.86 -4.63
N VAL A 5 -10.38 -23.93 -4.50
CA VAL A 5 -11.49 -23.77 -5.46
C VAL A 5 -10.95 -23.35 -6.84
N LEU A 6 -10.07 -22.33 -6.90
CA LEU A 6 -9.43 -21.94 -8.16
C LEU A 6 -8.67 -23.10 -8.82
N ARG A 7 -7.99 -23.93 -8.01
CA ARG A 7 -7.28 -25.11 -8.53
C ARG A 7 -8.23 -26.13 -9.18
N ARG A 8 -9.41 -26.35 -8.61
CA ARG A 8 -10.43 -27.27 -9.18
C ARG A 8 -11.06 -26.68 -10.43
N LEU A 9 -11.37 -25.38 -10.43
CA LEU A 9 -11.97 -24.68 -11.57
C LEU A 9 -11.02 -24.55 -12.77
N ARG A 10 -9.72 -24.72 -12.57
CA ARG A 10 -8.73 -24.65 -13.66
C ARG A 10 -9.05 -25.57 -14.86
N GLN A 11 -9.68 -26.71 -14.63
CA GLN A 11 -10.02 -27.66 -15.72
C GLN A 11 -11.18 -27.16 -16.60
N PHE A 12 -11.99 -26.22 -16.12
CA PHE A 12 -13.24 -25.81 -16.78
C PHE A 12 -13.17 -24.39 -17.37
N PHE A 13 -12.21 -23.56 -16.94
CA PHE A 13 -12.17 -22.13 -17.28
C PHE A 13 -10.89 -21.75 -18.03
N SER A 14 -11.03 -20.78 -18.94
CA SER A 14 -9.89 -20.16 -19.63
C SER A 14 -9.04 -19.33 -18.64
N PRO A 15 -7.71 -19.17 -18.86
CA PRO A 15 -6.85 -18.36 -17.99
C PRO A 15 -7.36 -16.92 -17.76
N ILE A 16 -7.98 -16.30 -18.77
CA ILE A 16 -8.55 -14.95 -18.65
C ILE A 16 -9.73 -14.90 -17.67
N GLN A 17 -10.60 -15.91 -17.70
CA GLN A 17 -11.75 -16.03 -16.80
C GLN A 17 -11.30 -16.34 -15.38
N LEU A 18 -10.26 -17.18 -15.24
CA LEU A 18 -9.67 -17.50 -13.94
C LEU A 18 -9.02 -16.26 -13.30
N LEU A 19 -8.45 -15.37 -14.12
CA LEU A 19 -7.93 -14.08 -13.66
C LEU A 19 -9.05 -13.15 -13.18
N THR A 20 -10.19 -13.10 -13.88
CA THR A 20 -11.36 -12.33 -13.44
C THR A 20 -11.89 -12.86 -12.11
N LEU A 21 -11.98 -14.18 -11.93
CA LEU A 21 -12.35 -14.80 -10.66
C LEU A 21 -11.36 -14.47 -9.54
N TYR A 22 -10.06 -14.49 -9.82
CA TYR A 22 -9.03 -14.04 -8.88
C TYR A 22 -9.28 -12.60 -8.42
N LYS A 23 -9.50 -11.68 -9.38
CA LYS A 23 -9.76 -10.26 -9.10
C LYS A 23 -11.02 -10.06 -8.26
N GLY A 24 -12.08 -10.83 -8.47
CA GLY A 24 -13.32 -10.72 -7.71
C GLY A 24 -13.26 -11.31 -6.29
N LEU A 25 -12.64 -12.49 -6.13
CA LEU A 25 -12.80 -13.28 -4.90
C LEU A 25 -11.60 -13.25 -3.95
N LEU A 26 -10.39 -13.32 -4.51
CA LEU A 26 -9.16 -13.40 -3.72
C LEU A 26 -8.55 -12.02 -3.50
N ARG A 27 -8.49 -11.22 -4.57
CA ARG A 27 -7.89 -9.89 -4.53
C ARG A 27 -8.59 -8.99 -3.51
N LEU A 28 -9.92 -8.97 -3.48
CA LEU A 28 -10.68 -8.20 -2.50
C LEU A 28 -10.26 -8.54 -1.06
N CYS A 29 -10.12 -9.82 -0.73
CA CYS A 29 -9.71 -10.24 0.62
C CYS A 29 -8.27 -9.86 0.98
N MET A 30 -7.38 -9.81 -0.01
CA MET A 30 -5.98 -9.41 0.22
C MET A 30 -5.80 -7.88 0.29
N GLU A 31 -6.72 -7.11 -0.29
CA GLU A 31 -6.63 -5.65 -0.36
C GLU A 31 -7.51 -4.91 0.67
N TYR A 32 -8.63 -5.50 1.09
CA TYR A 32 -9.70 -4.86 1.88
C TYR A 32 -9.21 -4.05 3.08
N SER A 33 -8.29 -4.61 3.88
CA SER A 33 -7.77 -3.91 5.07
C SER A 33 -6.32 -3.48 4.93
N SER A 34 -5.76 -3.41 3.72
CA SER A 34 -4.31 -3.23 3.50
C SER A 34 -3.65 -2.06 4.25
N HIS A 35 -4.41 -1.04 4.65
CA HIS A 35 -3.93 0.06 5.50
C HIS A 35 -3.72 -0.31 6.98
N VAL A 36 -4.42 -1.33 7.49
CA VAL A 36 -4.29 -1.80 8.88
C VAL A 36 -3.08 -2.73 9.05
N TRP A 37 -2.81 -3.59 8.07
CA TRP A 37 -1.82 -4.67 8.16
C TRP A 37 -0.74 -4.62 7.06
N GLY A 38 -0.73 -3.56 6.24
CA GLY A 38 0.16 -3.42 5.09
C GLY A 38 1.64 -3.40 5.46
N ASP A 39 1.98 -2.89 6.65
CA ASP A 39 3.35 -2.87 7.18
C ASP A 39 3.67 -4.06 8.11
N SER A 40 2.78 -5.06 8.17
CA SER A 40 3.06 -6.27 8.91
C SER A 40 4.17 -7.07 8.23
N THR A 41 5.06 -7.65 9.02
CA THR A 41 6.05 -8.64 8.54
C THR A 41 5.41 -9.81 7.81
N HIS A 42 4.16 -10.14 8.15
CA HIS A 42 3.40 -11.23 7.55
C HIS A 42 2.80 -10.87 6.17
N ALA A 43 2.86 -9.61 5.71
CA ALA A 43 2.35 -9.21 4.39
C ALA A 43 3.04 -9.97 3.24
N VAL A 44 4.31 -10.37 3.42
CA VAL A 44 5.07 -11.20 2.47
C VAL A 44 4.36 -12.54 2.19
N LEU A 45 3.60 -13.07 3.14
CA LEU A 45 2.83 -14.30 2.94
C LEU A 45 1.74 -14.12 1.88
N LEU A 46 1.16 -12.91 1.77
CA LEU A 46 0.18 -12.61 0.71
C LEU A 46 0.84 -12.54 -0.66
N ASP A 47 2.04 -11.97 -0.74
CA ASP A 47 2.78 -11.87 -2.00
C ASP A 47 3.13 -13.28 -2.51
N ARG A 48 3.38 -14.23 -1.59
CA ARG A 48 3.51 -15.66 -1.90
C ARG A 48 2.20 -16.28 -2.37
N VAL A 49 1.07 -15.90 -1.78
CA VAL A 49 -0.26 -16.35 -2.21
C VAL A 49 -0.56 -15.85 -3.62
N GLU A 50 -0.32 -14.58 -3.92
CA GLU A 50 -0.45 -14.01 -5.25
C GLU A 50 0.44 -14.74 -6.26
N SER A 51 1.72 -14.91 -5.94
CA SER A 51 2.68 -15.66 -6.77
C SER A 51 2.19 -17.09 -7.05
N LYS A 52 1.58 -17.76 -6.06
CA LYS A 52 1.01 -19.10 -6.22
C LYS A 52 -0.20 -19.11 -7.14
N VAL A 53 -1.03 -18.07 -7.11
CA VAL A 53 -2.16 -17.92 -8.03
C VAL A 53 -1.68 -17.67 -9.46
N PHE A 54 -0.68 -16.81 -9.65
CA PHE A 54 -0.10 -16.55 -10.97
C PHE A 54 0.51 -17.81 -11.60
N ARG A 55 1.24 -18.61 -10.81
CA ARG A 55 1.72 -19.94 -11.24
C ARG A 55 0.59 -20.92 -11.56
N LEU A 56 -0.60 -20.74 -10.98
CA LEU A 56 -1.75 -21.60 -11.27
C LEU A 56 -2.42 -21.23 -12.59
N ILE A 57 -2.46 -19.93 -12.92
CA ILE A 57 -3.06 -19.39 -14.15
C ILE A 57 -2.20 -19.70 -15.39
N ASN A 58 -0.87 -19.76 -15.25
CA ASN A 58 0.08 -20.15 -16.32
C ASN A 58 -0.02 -19.31 -17.62
N SER A 59 -0.36 -18.02 -17.53
CA SER A 59 -0.35 -17.11 -18.69
C SER A 59 0.43 -15.82 -18.37
N PRO A 60 1.63 -15.61 -18.96
CA PRO A 60 2.39 -14.37 -18.79
C PRO A 60 1.65 -13.09 -19.25
N PRO A 61 1.05 -13.01 -20.46
CA PRO A 61 0.59 -11.73 -21.00
C PRO A 61 -0.46 -10.97 -20.17
N PRO A 62 -1.50 -11.60 -19.58
CA PRO A 62 -2.48 -10.87 -18.76
C PRO A 62 -2.04 -10.67 -17.29
N THR A 63 -0.97 -11.36 -16.87
CA THR A 63 -0.42 -11.24 -15.51
C THR A 63 0.60 -10.09 -15.44
N ASP A 64 1.35 -9.86 -16.51
CA ASP A 64 2.35 -8.78 -16.59
C ASP A 64 1.72 -7.38 -16.55
N CYS A 65 0.47 -7.23 -16.97
CA CYS A 65 -0.27 -5.97 -16.83
C CYS A 65 -0.72 -5.67 -15.38
N LEU A 66 -0.63 -6.64 -14.46
CA LEU A 66 -1.05 -6.44 -13.07
C LEU A 66 0.09 -5.89 -12.23
N GLN A 67 -0.14 -4.71 -11.66
CA GLN A 67 0.74 -4.14 -10.66
C GLN A 67 0.89 -5.11 -9.47
N PRO A 68 2.11 -5.28 -8.90
CA PRO A 68 2.33 -6.12 -7.74
C PRO A 68 1.38 -5.78 -6.58
N LEU A 69 0.97 -6.78 -5.80
CA LEU A 69 0.10 -6.54 -4.65
C LEU A 69 0.72 -5.55 -3.65
N SER A 70 2.04 -5.63 -3.43
CA SER A 70 2.77 -4.68 -2.57
C SER A 70 2.57 -3.22 -2.99
N GLN A 71 2.72 -2.92 -4.27
CA GLN A 71 2.53 -1.58 -4.81
C GLN A 71 1.08 -1.10 -4.65
N ARG A 72 0.11 -1.99 -4.87
CA ARG A 72 -1.31 -1.66 -4.67
C ARG A 72 -1.65 -1.35 -3.20
N ARG A 73 -1.09 -2.11 -2.25
CA ARG A 73 -1.22 -1.83 -0.81
C ARG A 73 -0.64 -0.47 -0.43
N ASN A 74 0.50 -0.12 -1.01
CA ASN A 74 1.16 1.17 -0.83
C ASN A 74 0.28 2.32 -1.34
N ILE A 75 -0.27 2.19 -2.56
CA ILE A 75 -1.20 3.18 -3.15
C ILE A 75 -2.48 3.32 -2.31
N ALA A 76 -3.06 2.22 -1.83
CA ALA A 76 -4.23 2.26 -0.98
C ALA A 76 -3.96 3.02 0.32
N SER A 77 -2.82 2.72 0.97
CA SER A 77 -2.37 3.41 2.18
C SER A 77 -2.15 4.90 1.94
N PHE A 78 -1.55 5.26 0.80
CA PHE A 78 -1.40 6.66 0.37
C PHE A 78 -2.73 7.38 0.18
N SER A 79 -3.71 6.74 -0.46
CA SER A 79 -5.01 7.38 -0.71
C SER A 79 -5.75 7.76 0.59
N ILE A 80 -5.52 6.99 1.65
CA ILE A 80 -6.06 7.25 2.98
C ILE A 80 -5.24 8.34 3.66
N PHE A 81 -3.91 8.25 3.59
CA PHE A 81 -3.01 9.27 4.16
C PHE A 81 -3.21 10.65 3.52
N TYR A 82 -3.42 10.71 2.20
CA TYR A 82 -3.72 11.95 1.48
C TYR A 82 -5.01 12.60 1.98
N ARG A 83 -6.09 11.81 2.14
CA ARG A 83 -7.37 12.28 2.68
C ARG A 83 -7.22 12.79 4.11
N TYR A 84 -6.42 12.10 4.91
CA TYR A 84 -6.09 12.48 6.26
C TYR A 84 -5.30 13.78 6.34
N PHE A 85 -4.32 13.95 5.45
CA PHE A 85 -3.47 15.14 5.40
C PHE A 85 -4.24 16.40 4.96
N HIS A 86 -5.12 16.29 3.95
CA HIS A 86 -5.91 17.41 3.42
C HIS A 86 -7.21 17.69 4.20
N ALA A 87 -7.37 17.12 5.41
CA ALA A 87 -8.44 17.44 6.37
C ALA A 87 -9.88 17.12 5.91
N ASN A 88 -10.08 16.08 5.09
CA ASN A 88 -11.41 15.52 4.84
C ASN A 88 -11.86 14.54 5.95
N CYS A 89 -11.29 14.66 7.15
CA CYS A 89 -11.48 13.71 8.26
C CYS A 89 -12.22 14.34 9.43
N TYR A 90 -12.88 13.49 10.23
CA TYR A 90 -13.58 13.86 11.45
C TYR A 90 -12.67 14.65 12.41
N THR A 91 -13.25 15.58 13.16
CA THR A 91 -12.53 16.53 14.03
C THR A 91 -11.60 15.86 15.03
N GLU A 92 -11.97 14.70 15.58
CA GLU A 92 -11.11 13.96 16.52
C GLU A 92 -9.85 13.40 15.87
N LEU A 93 -9.91 13.01 14.59
CA LEU A 93 -8.77 12.52 13.84
C LEU A 93 -7.82 13.65 13.41
N ALA A 94 -8.30 14.89 13.34
CA ALA A 94 -7.47 16.05 12.99
C ALA A 94 -6.32 16.25 13.98
N ASN A 95 -6.54 15.94 15.28
CA ASN A 95 -5.52 16.03 16.33
C ASN A 95 -4.39 15.02 16.17
N CYS A 96 -4.64 13.93 15.45
CA CYS A 96 -3.65 12.89 15.18
C CYS A 96 -2.85 13.18 13.90
N LYS A 97 -3.08 14.32 13.22
CA LYS A 97 -2.33 14.71 12.02
C LYS A 97 -0.86 14.94 12.39
N PRO A 98 0.11 14.25 11.75
CA PRO A 98 1.50 14.53 12.00
C PRO A 98 1.83 15.97 11.57
N PRO A 99 2.57 16.73 12.38
CA PRO A 99 2.93 18.09 12.03
C PRO A 99 3.82 18.10 10.79
N LEU A 100 3.80 19.22 10.06
CA LEU A 100 4.70 19.41 8.92
C LEU A 100 6.15 19.40 9.41
N LEU A 101 7.02 18.80 8.60
CA LEU A 101 8.44 18.76 8.86
C LEU A 101 9.06 20.13 8.57
N LEU A 102 9.12 20.99 9.59
CA LEU A 102 9.83 22.27 9.52
C LEU A 102 11.31 22.04 9.81
N ARG A 103 12.19 22.27 8.82
CA ARG A 103 13.63 22.26 9.03
C ARG A 103 14.15 23.69 9.20
N PRO A 104 14.86 24.00 10.31
CA PRO A 104 15.43 25.33 10.53
C PRO A 104 16.56 25.68 9.57
N CYS A 105 17.23 24.68 8.99
CA CYS A 105 18.41 24.88 8.14
C CYS A 105 18.32 24.06 6.85
N CYS A 106 18.71 24.70 5.74
CA CYS A 106 18.86 24.07 4.44
C CYS A 106 20.17 23.25 4.42
N THR A 107 20.06 21.95 4.67
CA THR A 107 21.20 21.02 4.56
C THR A 107 21.14 20.29 3.22
N ARG A 108 22.20 19.59 2.80
CA ARG A 108 22.15 18.80 1.55
C ARG A 108 20.98 17.79 1.52
N LEU A 109 20.55 17.31 2.69
CA LEU A 109 19.37 16.45 2.84
C LEU A 109 18.04 17.21 2.77
N SER A 110 17.98 18.53 3.01
CA SER A 110 16.73 19.28 2.92
C SER A 110 16.20 19.36 1.48
N PHE A 111 17.09 19.31 0.49
CA PHE A 111 16.73 19.32 -0.94
C PHE A 111 15.98 18.07 -1.40
N SER A 112 16.07 16.95 -0.68
CA SER A 112 15.33 15.73 -1.02
C SER A 112 13.91 15.70 -0.44
N PHE A 113 13.53 16.69 0.39
CA PHE A 113 12.20 16.74 0.99
C PHE A 113 11.28 17.67 0.18
N HIS A 114 10.02 17.26 0.05
CA HIS A 114 8.99 18.07 -0.58
C HIS A 114 8.25 18.92 0.48
N PRO A 115 7.55 20.01 0.08
CA PRO A 115 6.90 20.94 1.00
C PRO A 115 5.87 20.31 1.95
N TYR A 116 5.24 19.21 1.51
CA TYR A 116 4.25 18.47 2.28
C TYR A 116 4.84 17.37 3.19
N SER A 117 6.16 17.33 3.36
CA SER A 117 6.80 16.31 4.20
C SER A 117 6.32 16.41 5.65
N VAL A 118 6.06 15.27 6.29
CA VAL A 118 5.53 15.19 7.65
C VAL A 118 6.61 14.78 8.64
N GLN A 119 6.54 15.31 9.86
CA GLN A 119 7.39 14.87 10.96
C GLN A 119 6.86 13.56 11.51
N LEU A 120 7.76 12.57 11.61
CA LEU A 120 7.42 11.24 12.08
C LEU A 120 7.93 11.04 13.50
N PRO A 121 7.16 10.40 14.38
CA PRO A 121 7.64 10.07 15.71
C PRO A 121 8.75 9.01 15.63
N ASN A 122 9.77 9.15 16.49
CA ASN A 122 10.88 8.20 16.57
C ASN A 122 10.41 6.89 17.19
N ALA A 123 9.96 5.98 16.34
CA ALA A 123 9.53 4.64 16.73
C ALA A 123 10.73 3.74 17.06
N ARG A 124 10.98 3.51 18.36
CA ARG A 124 12.06 2.60 18.82
C ARG A 124 11.67 1.11 18.81
N VAL A 125 10.36 0.81 18.79
CA VAL A 125 9.83 -0.56 18.84
C VAL A 125 9.14 -0.88 17.53
N ASN A 126 9.34 -2.10 17.02
CA ASN A 126 8.79 -2.56 15.73
C ASN A 126 7.27 -2.39 15.63
N GLN A 127 6.53 -2.62 16.72
CA GLN A 127 5.07 -2.46 16.75
C GLN A 127 4.65 -1.01 16.44
N TYR A 128 5.33 -0.02 17.03
CA TYR A 128 5.01 1.38 16.78
C TYR A 128 5.57 1.84 15.42
N PHE A 129 6.68 1.26 14.97
CA PHE A 129 7.24 1.51 13.63
C PHE A 129 6.29 1.07 12.52
N GLN A 130 5.55 -0.03 12.77
CA GLN A 130 4.56 -0.63 11.88
C GLN A 130 3.15 -0.04 12.00
N SER A 131 2.99 1.01 12.81
CA SER A 131 1.72 1.73 12.85
C SER A 131 1.44 2.44 11.52
N PHE A 132 0.16 2.62 11.20
CA PHE A 132 -0.25 3.26 9.95
C PHE A 132 0.41 4.64 9.74
N ILE A 133 0.44 5.49 10.77
CA ILE A 133 0.97 6.86 10.67
C ILE A 133 2.47 6.87 10.39
N THR A 134 3.23 6.01 11.08
CA THR A 134 4.69 5.93 10.88
C THR A 134 5.04 5.32 9.53
N PHE A 135 4.33 4.28 9.10
CA PHE A 135 4.55 3.63 7.82
C PHE A 135 4.15 4.54 6.65
N ALA A 136 2.89 4.97 6.61
CA ALA A 136 2.36 5.78 5.53
C ALA A 136 3.08 7.13 5.43
N GLY A 137 3.47 7.71 6.56
CA GLY A 137 4.24 8.94 6.59
C GLY A 137 5.69 8.79 6.09
N LYS A 138 6.37 7.65 6.33
CA LYS A 138 7.68 7.36 5.69
C LYS A 138 7.54 7.23 4.19
N LEU A 139 6.53 6.49 3.77
CA LEU A 139 6.22 6.28 2.37
C LEU A 139 5.92 7.63 1.70
N TRP A 140 5.18 8.50 2.37
CA TRP A 140 4.85 9.87 1.92
C TRP A 140 6.10 10.72 1.74
N ASN A 141 6.96 10.77 2.76
CA ASN A 141 8.20 11.53 2.70
C ASN A 141 9.20 10.99 1.66
N SER A 142 9.03 9.76 1.17
CA SER A 142 9.87 9.18 0.11
C SER A 142 9.43 9.58 -1.31
N LEU A 143 8.27 10.24 -1.45
CA LEU A 143 7.78 10.65 -2.76
C LEU A 143 8.56 11.86 -3.30
N PRO A 144 8.83 11.90 -4.61
CA PRO A 144 9.46 13.06 -5.23
C PRO A 144 8.51 14.26 -5.23
N ALA A 145 9.09 15.46 -5.12
CA ALA A 145 8.33 16.71 -5.09
C ALA A 145 7.43 16.91 -6.33
N SER A 146 7.79 16.31 -7.48
CA SER A 146 7.04 16.39 -8.73
C SER A 146 5.65 15.75 -8.71
N VAL A 147 5.37 14.88 -7.73
CA VAL A 147 4.06 14.21 -7.59
C VAL A 147 3.02 15.15 -6.96
N PHE A 148 3.48 16.21 -6.28
CA PHE A 148 2.61 17.15 -5.60
C PHE A 148 2.28 18.33 -6.52
N PRO A 149 1.06 18.89 -6.43
CA PRO A 149 0.71 20.09 -7.18
C PRO A 149 1.65 21.24 -6.78
N SER A 150 2.19 21.93 -7.79
CA SER A 150 2.78 23.25 -7.61
C SER A 150 1.68 24.19 -7.11
N SER A 151 1.84 24.65 -5.87
CA SER A 151 0.91 25.57 -5.17
C SER A 151 0.39 26.70 -6.05
#